data_AF-A0AAW2WQL9-F1
#
_entry.id   AF-A0AAW2WQL9-F1
#
_cell.length_a   1.000
_cell.length_b   1.000
_cell.length_c   1.000
_cell.angle_alpha   90.00
_cell.angle_beta   90.00
_cell.angle_gamma   90.00
#
_symmetry.space_group_name_H-M   'P 1'
#
loop_
_entity.id
_entity.type
_entity.pdbx_description
1 polymer ?
#
loop_
_entity_poly.entity_id
_entity_poly.type
_entity_poly.pdbx_seq_one_letter_code
_entity_poly.pdbx_strand_id
1 'polypeptide(L)'
;MMFVRTARAAGLSFLPPYKNLDAADFEHGVNFAVAGSTALPSKVLAAQHIFSPVTTSSLNVQLDWMFNHFTSICRNSRDCVEKLQNALFMVGEIGGNDYNYAIFQGKTMEELRSMVPHVVATIVDAARSCKKPSTHSNKKPNAVIVYGDYDNAYKFLLQVATSHGLERERACCGTGGKYNFNMTRMCGGAGVEVCSDPERYMSWDGVHLTQQGYKIMAAWLVNNIFPHLLCHI
;
A
#
# COMPACT_ATOMS: atom_id res chain seq x y z
N MET A 1 -8.38 1.45 0.52
CA MET A 1 -6.93 1.27 0.29
C MET A 1 -6.37 2.51 -0.40
N MET A 2 -5.20 2.98 0.03
CA MET A 2 -4.61 4.24 -0.43
C MET A 2 -4.47 4.33 -1.95
N PHE A 3 -3.94 3.28 -2.60
CA PHE A 3 -3.71 3.26 -4.05
C PHE A 3 -4.93 3.60 -4.90
N VAL A 4 -6.08 3.03 -4.58
CA VAL A 4 -7.33 3.32 -5.32
C VAL A 4 -7.74 4.77 -5.14
N ARG A 5 -7.46 5.37 -3.97
CA ARG A 5 -7.76 6.77 -3.68
C ARG A 5 -6.76 7.72 -4.34
N THR A 6 -5.49 7.35 -4.37
CA THR A 6 -4.45 8.08 -5.11
C THR A 6 -4.76 8.07 -6.61
N ALA A 7 -5.09 6.92 -7.20
CA ALA A 7 -5.50 6.82 -8.60
C ALA A 7 -6.72 7.72 -8.90
N ARG A 8 -7.76 7.65 -8.06
CA ARG A 8 -8.94 8.52 -8.22
C ARG A 8 -8.62 10.01 -8.07
N ALA A 9 -7.77 10.38 -7.12
CA ALA A 9 -7.34 11.77 -6.92
C ALA A 9 -6.47 12.27 -8.09
N ALA A 10 -5.75 11.37 -8.74
CA ALA A 10 -4.99 11.58 -9.98
C ALA A 10 -5.87 11.61 -11.24
N GLY A 11 -7.19 11.37 -11.14
CA GLY A 11 -8.09 11.30 -12.29
C GLY A 11 -7.99 9.99 -13.09
N LEU A 12 -7.36 8.96 -12.55
CA LEU A 12 -7.21 7.64 -13.17
C LEU A 12 -8.41 6.73 -12.87
N SER A 13 -8.64 5.76 -13.76
CA SER A 13 -9.68 4.73 -13.61
C SER A 13 -9.47 3.86 -12.38
N PHE A 14 -10.54 3.16 -11.97
CA PHE A 14 -10.47 2.17 -10.91
C PHE A 14 -9.50 1.04 -11.29
N LEU A 15 -8.68 0.61 -10.33
CA LEU A 15 -7.68 -0.43 -10.51
C LEU A 15 -8.21 -1.77 -9.96
N PRO A 16 -8.68 -2.71 -10.81
CA PRO A 16 -9.15 -4.00 -10.35
C PRO A 16 -8.02 -4.83 -9.72
N PRO A 17 -8.30 -5.65 -8.69
CA PRO A 17 -7.31 -6.56 -8.13
C PRO A 17 -6.83 -7.59 -9.16
N TYR A 18 -5.53 -7.83 -9.24
CA TYR A 18 -4.93 -8.77 -10.21
C TYR A 18 -5.48 -10.20 -10.12
N LYS A 19 -5.89 -10.62 -8.91
CA LYS A 19 -6.45 -11.95 -8.65
C LYS A 19 -7.97 -12.02 -8.80
N ASN A 20 -8.62 -10.94 -9.24
CA ASN A 20 -10.05 -10.97 -9.50
C ASN A 20 -10.33 -11.75 -10.81
N LEU A 21 -10.99 -12.90 -10.68
CA LEU A 21 -11.34 -13.76 -11.81
C LEU A 21 -12.47 -13.17 -12.68
N ASP A 22 -13.23 -12.22 -12.13
CA ASP A 22 -14.36 -11.57 -12.80
C ASP A 22 -13.97 -10.23 -13.46
N ALA A 23 -12.69 -9.84 -13.42
CA ALA A 23 -12.23 -8.62 -14.07
C ALA A 23 -12.28 -8.78 -15.60
N ALA A 24 -13.03 -7.90 -16.27
CA ALA A 24 -13.24 -7.95 -17.72
C ALA A 24 -11.92 -7.78 -18.51
N ASP A 25 -11.06 -6.85 -18.08
CA ASP A 25 -9.68 -6.68 -18.55
C ASP A 25 -8.88 -5.78 -17.57
N PHE A 26 -7.60 -5.54 -17.89
CA PHE A 26 -6.67 -4.68 -17.16
C PHE A 26 -6.24 -3.45 -17.99
N GLU A 27 -7.07 -3.01 -18.95
CA GLU A 27 -6.69 -1.97 -19.92
C GLU A 27 -6.27 -0.66 -19.25
N HIS A 28 -6.98 -0.25 -18.20
CA HIS A 28 -6.72 0.99 -17.47
C HIS A 28 -5.86 0.81 -16.21
N GLY A 29 -5.21 -0.34 -16.07
CA GLY A 29 -4.33 -0.65 -14.95
C GLY A 29 -4.86 -1.76 -14.04
N VAL A 30 -4.04 -2.10 -13.06
CA VAL A 30 -4.24 -3.30 -12.22
C VAL A 30 -3.60 -3.10 -10.85
N ASN A 31 -4.22 -3.64 -9.81
CA ASN A 31 -3.74 -3.58 -8.43
C ASN A 31 -3.23 -4.96 -7.98
N PHE A 32 -1.93 -5.07 -7.71
CA PHE A 32 -1.29 -6.31 -7.23
C PHE A 32 -1.25 -6.44 -5.70
N ALA A 33 -1.74 -5.43 -4.97
CA ALA A 33 -1.62 -5.37 -3.54
C ALA A 33 -2.54 -6.38 -2.84
N VAL A 34 -2.02 -6.99 -1.77
CA VAL A 34 -2.72 -8.01 -0.99
C VAL A 34 -2.78 -7.59 0.47
N ALA A 35 -3.96 -7.73 1.08
CA ALA A 35 -4.16 -7.44 2.49
C ALA A 35 -3.33 -8.40 3.37
N GLY A 36 -2.69 -7.87 4.41
CA GLY A 36 -1.82 -8.64 5.30
C GLY A 36 -0.42 -8.96 4.75
N SER A 37 -0.10 -8.50 3.54
CA SER A 37 1.22 -8.73 2.96
C SER A 37 2.34 -8.01 3.69
N THR A 38 3.49 -8.65 3.74
CA THR A 38 4.73 -8.16 4.33
C THR A 38 5.73 -7.74 3.25
N ALA A 39 6.63 -6.82 3.59
CA ALA A 39 7.76 -6.49 2.73
C ALA A 39 8.73 -7.66 2.63
N LEU A 40 9.11 -8.23 3.78
CA LEU A 40 9.96 -9.41 3.85
C LEU A 40 9.19 -10.67 3.47
N PRO A 41 9.83 -11.67 2.83
CA PRO A 41 9.20 -12.96 2.59
C PRO A 41 8.78 -13.64 3.90
N SER A 42 7.62 -14.32 3.91
CA SER A 42 7.11 -14.99 5.11
C SER A 42 8.10 -16.02 5.69
N LYS A 43 8.95 -16.63 4.86
CA LYS A 43 10.02 -17.54 5.30
C LYS A 43 11.12 -16.83 6.12
N VAL A 44 11.44 -15.58 5.75
CA VAL A 44 12.42 -14.75 6.47
C VAL A 44 11.86 -14.35 7.84
N LEU A 45 10.59 -13.95 7.89
CA LEU A 45 9.90 -13.66 9.15
C LEU A 45 9.76 -14.90 10.03
N ALA A 46 9.45 -16.06 9.45
CA ALA A 46 9.38 -17.32 10.19
C ALA A 46 10.71 -17.70 10.86
N ALA A 47 11.85 -17.43 10.20
CA ALA A 47 13.18 -17.63 10.79
C ALA A 47 13.45 -16.71 11.98
N GLN A 48 12.71 -15.61 12.12
CA GLN A 48 12.73 -14.70 13.28
C GLN A 48 11.63 -15.03 14.31
N HIS A 49 10.96 -16.18 14.14
CA HIS A 49 9.78 -16.58 14.94
C HIS A 49 8.62 -15.58 14.84
N ILE A 50 8.39 -15.03 13.64
CA ILE A 50 7.26 -14.16 13.34
C ILE A 50 6.38 -14.85 12.30
N PHE A 51 5.19 -15.27 12.71
CA PHE A 51 4.21 -15.90 11.83
C PHE A 51 3.37 -14.84 11.09
N SER A 52 3.08 -15.07 9.81
CA SER A 52 2.20 -14.23 8.98
C SER A 52 0.84 -14.92 8.81
N PRO A 53 -0.19 -14.61 9.62
CA PRO A 53 -1.42 -15.41 9.66
C PRO A 53 -2.40 -15.16 8.52
N VAL A 54 -2.27 -14.02 7.82
CA VAL A 54 -3.27 -13.59 6.82
C VAL A 54 -2.94 -14.11 5.42
N THR A 55 -1.68 -14.02 5.02
CA THR A 55 -1.24 -14.39 3.66
C THR A 55 0.25 -14.70 3.65
N THR A 56 0.66 -15.51 2.66
CA THR A 56 2.07 -15.76 2.33
C THR A 56 2.56 -14.89 1.16
N SER A 57 1.69 -14.03 0.62
CA SER A 57 1.98 -13.19 -0.54
C SER A 57 2.78 -11.95 -0.11
N SER A 58 4.10 -12.07 0.01
CA SER A 58 5.00 -10.93 0.31
C SER A 58 5.23 -10.01 -0.89
N LEU A 59 5.91 -8.88 -0.68
CA LEU A 59 6.20 -7.88 -1.71
C LEU A 59 6.85 -8.50 -2.96
N ASN A 60 7.82 -9.42 -2.80
CA ASN A 60 8.44 -10.08 -3.94
C ASN A 60 7.44 -10.92 -4.76
N VAL A 61 6.46 -11.57 -4.11
CA VAL A 61 5.42 -12.33 -4.81
C VAL A 61 4.53 -11.39 -5.64
N GLN A 62 4.19 -10.23 -5.08
CA GLN A 62 3.42 -9.20 -5.81
C GLN A 62 4.22 -8.62 -6.98
N LEU A 63 5.53 -8.41 -6.82
CA LEU A 63 6.42 -7.99 -7.92
C LEU A 63 6.53 -9.06 -9.00
N ASP A 64 6.62 -10.34 -8.64
CA ASP A 64 6.66 -11.44 -9.60
C ASP A 64 5.37 -11.46 -10.43
N TRP A 65 4.21 -11.29 -9.79
CA TRP A 65 2.93 -11.15 -10.51
C TRP A 65 2.91 -9.93 -11.43
N MET A 66 3.40 -8.79 -10.97
CA MET A 66 3.48 -7.57 -11.75
C MET A 66 4.37 -7.74 -12.98
N PHE A 67 5.59 -8.27 -12.82
CA PHE A 67 6.51 -8.49 -13.95
C PHE A 67 5.99 -9.55 -14.92
N ASN A 68 5.36 -10.61 -14.42
CA ASN A 68 4.71 -11.61 -15.26
C ASN A 68 3.52 -11.03 -16.04
N HIS A 69 2.77 -10.11 -15.44
CA HIS A 69 1.70 -9.39 -16.16
C HIS A 69 2.29 -8.50 -17.25
N PHE A 70 3.37 -7.76 -16.97
CA PHE A 70 4.02 -6.93 -17.99
C PHE A 70 4.52 -7.76 -19.17
N THR A 71 5.10 -8.94 -18.93
CA THR A 71 5.54 -9.80 -20.02
C THR A 71 4.38 -10.42 -20.78
N SER A 72 3.25 -10.72 -20.12
CA SER A 72 2.09 -11.33 -20.79
C SER A 72 1.31 -10.37 -21.68
N ILE A 73 1.28 -9.08 -21.35
CA ILE A 73 0.59 -8.07 -22.17
C ILE A 73 1.44 -7.61 -23.37
N CYS A 74 2.73 -7.94 -23.43
CA CYS A 74 3.62 -7.54 -24.50
C CYS A 74 3.79 -8.62 -25.56
N ARG A 75 3.83 -8.22 -26.84
CA ARG A 75 4.21 -9.11 -27.95
C ARG A 75 5.72 -9.26 -28.08
N ASN A 76 6.47 -8.20 -27.81
CA ASN A 76 7.93 -8.14 -27.90
C ASN A 76 8.48 -6.93 -27.12
N SER A 77 9.80 -6.77 -27.08
CA SER A 77 10.46 -5.70 -26.31
C SER A 77 10.06 -4.28 -26.73
N ARG A 78 9.75 -4.05 -28.02
CA ARG A 78 9.33 -2.73 -28.51
C ARG A 78 7.92 -2.39 -28.03
N ASP A 79 6.99 -3.34 -28.16
CA ASP A 79 5.61 -3.22 -27.68
C ASP A 79 5.55 -2.99 -26.16
N CYS A 80 6.44 -3.62 -25.40
CA CYS A 80 6.59 -3.37 -23.96
C CYS A 80 6.99 -1.93 -23.64
N VAL A 81 7.97 -1.37 -24.37
CA VAL A 81 8.38 0.02 -24.14
C VAL A 81 7.21 0.96 -24.47
N GLU A 82 6.52 0.72 -25.58
CA GLU A 82 5.40 1.55 -26.01
C GLU A 82 4.24 1.57 -25.00
N LYS A 83 3.91 0.40 -24.42
CA LYS A 83 2.85 0.26 -23.41
C LYS A 83 3.24 0.82 -22.04
N LEU A 84 4.50 0.66 -21.64
CA LEU A 84 4.93 0.98 -20.27
C LEU A 84 5.61 2.35 -20.13
N GLN A 85 6.00 3.01 -21.22
CA GLN A 85 6.72 4.29 -21.18
C GLN A 85 5.97 5.42 -20.45
N ASN A 86 4.64 5.39 -20.48
CA ASN A 86 3.76 6.37 -19.82
C ASN A 86 3.03 5.80 -18.60
N ALA A 87 3.38 4.58 -18.18
CA ALA A 87 2.73 3.93 -17.05
C ALA A 87 3.24 4.51 -15.73
N LEU A 88 2.32 4.69 -14.78
CA LEU A 88 2.63 5.03 -13.39
C LEU A 88 2.71 3.75 -12.55
N PHE A 89 3.86 3.53 -11.91
CA PHE A 89 4.05 2.43 -10.97
C PHE A 89 4.07 2.97 -9.54
N MET A 90 3.23 2.42 -8.67
CA MET A 90 3.15 2.81 -7.27
C MET A 90 3.45 1.60 -6.38
N VAL A 91 4.41 1.76 -5.46
CA VAL A 91 4.84 0.73 -4.50
C VAL A 91 4.64 1.26 -3.09
N GLY A 92 4.01 0.48 -2.21
CA GLY A 92 3.59 0.92 -0.88
C GLY A 92 2.19 0.39 -0.54
N GLU A 93 1.52 0.92 0.48
CA GLU A 93 2.12 0.91 1.80
C GLU A 93 2.38 -0.55 2.18
N ILE A 94 3.65 -0.92 2.26
CA ILE A 94 4.10 -2.28 2.60
C ILE A 94 5.17 -2.14 3.68
N GLY A 95 5.33 -3.15 4.55
CA GLY A 95 6.24 -3.10 5.70
C GLY A 95 5.52 -2.98 7.04
N GLY A 96 4.32 -2.38 7.08
CA GLY A 96 3.55 -2.26 8.32
C GLY A 96 3.20 -3.61 8.97
N ASN A 97 2.87 -4.61 8.15
CA ASN A 97 2.55 -5.95 8.64
C ASN A 97 3.77 -6.69 9.21
N ASP A 98 4.97 -6.43 8.71
CA ASP A 98 6.22 -7.00 9.25
C ASP A 98 6.36 -6.65 10.73
N TYR A 99 6.04 -5.41 11.10
CA TYR A 99 6.08 -4.94 12.49
C TYR A 99 4.83 -5.33 13.28
N ASN A 100 3.63 -5.18 12.70
CA ASN A 100 2.39 -5.51 13.42
C ASN A 100 2.35 -6.98 13.83
N TYR A 101 2.75 -7.90 12.95
CA TYR A 101 2.84 -9.32 13.30
C TYR A 101 3.88 -9.58 14.40
N ALA A 102 5.02 -8.92 14.38
CA ALA A 102 6.03 -9.01 15.44
C ALA A 102 5.47 -8.51 16.78
N ILE A 103 4.82 -7.34 16.80
CA ILE A 103 4.23 -6.73 18.00
C ILE A 103 3.17 -7.66 18.60
N PHE A 104 2.27 -8.18 17.76
CA PHE A 104 1.18 -9.05 18.21
C PHE A 104 1.67 -10.41 18.73
N GLN A 105 2.90 -10.80 18.38
CA GLN A 105 3.56 -12.01 18.86
C GLN A 105 4.54 -11.74 20.01
N GLY A 106 4.51 -10.54 20.60
CA GLY A 106 5.26 -10.21 21.81
C GLY A 106 6.73 -9.89 21.58
N LYS A 107 7.14 -9.55 20.34
CA LYS A 107 8.50 -9.12 20.03
C LYS A 107 8.84 -7.80 20.70
N THR A 108 10.11 -7.67 21.10
CA THR A 108 10.62 -6.47 21.78
C THR A 108 10.88 -5.34 20.79
N MET A 109 10.85 -4.09 21.28
CA MET A 109 11.19 -2.93 20.44
C MET A 109 12.63 -2.97 19.89
N GLU A 110 13.55 -3.67 20.55
CA GLU A 110 14.90 -3.89 20.05
C GLU A 110 14.91 -4.82 18.83
N GLU A 111 14.21 -5.95 18.92
CA GLU A 111 14.01 -6.85 17.78
C GLU A 111 13.37 -6.10 16.60
N LEU A 112 12.31 -5.31 16.86
CA LEU A 112 11.67 -4.50 15.81
C LEU A 112 12.63 -3.51 15.14
N ARG A 113 13.44 -2.78 15.92
CA ARG A 113 14.44 -1.84 15.37
C ARG A 113 15.46 -2.56 14.49
N SER A 114 15.86 -3.77 14.86
CA SER A 114 16.78 -4.59 14.05
C SER A 114 16.21 -5.00 12.69
N MET A 115 14.87 -5.10 12.58
CA MET A 115 14.18 -5.41 11.32
C MET A 115 14.13 -4.21 10.37
N VAL A 116 14.19 -2.97 10.88
CA VAL A 116 14.00 -1.75 10.08
C VAL A 116 14.90 -1.66 8.85
N PRO A 117 16.24 -1.86 8.95
CA PRO A 117 17.10 -1.79 7.77
C PRO A 117 16.73 -2.81 6.70
N HIS A 118 16.32 -4.02 7.11
CA HIS A 118 15.96 -5.11 6.19
C HIS A 118 14.65 -4.83 5.45
N VAL A 119 13.62 -4.38 6.17
CA VAL A 119 12.33 -3.99 5.60
C VAL A 119 12.50 -2.82 4.62
N VAL A 120 13.21 -1.77 5.04
CA VAL A 120 13.46 -0.58 4.21
C VAL A 120 14.28 -0.94 2.96
N ALA A 121 15.35 -1.73 3.11
CA ALA A 121 16.16 -2.16 1.97
C ALA A 121 15.33 -2.95 0.94
N THR A 122 14.45 -3.85 1.42
CA THR A 122 13.57 -4.64 0.55
C THR A 122 12.61 -3.76 -0.25
N ILE A 123 12.03 -2.73 0.38
CA ILE A 123 11.12 -1.78 -0.28
C ILE A 123 11.88 -0.92 -1.30
N VAL A 124 13.07 -0.44 -0.93
CA VAL A 124 13.93 0.36 -1.82
C VAL A 124 14.36 -0.47 -3.03
N ASP A 125 14.73 -1.73 -2.84
CA ASP A 125 15.12 -2.62 -3.93
C ASP A 125 13.94 -2.97 -4.83
N ALA A 126 12.74 -3.14 -4.27
CA ALA A 126 11.51 -3.28 -5.04
C ALA A 126 11.24 -2.07 -5.93
N ALA A 127 11.30 -0.85 -5.38
CA ALA A 127 11.13 0.38 -6.15
C ALA A 127 12.22 0.53 -7.23
N ARG A 128 13.48 0.19 -6.92
CA ARG A 128 14.59 0.22 -7.88
C ARG A 128 14.49 -0.88 -8.94
N SER A 129 13.82 -2.00 -8.67
CA SER A 129 13.64 -3.08 -9.65
C SER A 129 12.84 -2.60 -10.87
N CYS A 130 11.98 -1.59 -10.70
CA CYS A 130 11.28 -0.93 -11.80
C CYS A 130 12.24 -0.23 -12.78
N LYS A 131 13.45 0.15 -12.33
CA LYS A 131 14.54 0.68 -13.19
C LYS A 131 15.43 -0.39 -13.81
N LYS A 132 15.55 -1.58 -13.20
CA LYS A 132 16.56 -2.58 -13.62
C LYS A 132 16.22 -3.16 -15.00
N PRO A 133 17.17 -3.28 -15.95
CA PRO A 133 16.92 -3.93 -17.22
C PRO A 133 16.52 -5.39 -17.00
N SER A 134 15.53 -5.88 -17.75
CA SER A 134 15.33 -7.32 -17.85
C SER A 134 16.52 -7.90 -18.62
N THR A 135 16.99 -9.08 -18.24
CA THR A 135 18.14 -9.77 -18.86
C THR A 135 17.98 -10.04 -20.37
N HIS A 136 16.85 -9.65 -20.97
CA HIS A 136 16.45 -9.90 -22.36
C HIS A 136 16.24 -8.60 -23.18
N SER A 137 16.50 -7.40 -22.64
CA SER A 137 16.42 -6.16 -23.45
C SER A 137 17.41 -5.08 -22.98
N ASN A 138 18.25 -4.61 -23.90
CA ASN A 138 19.26 -3.56 -23.66
C ASN A 138 18.69 -2.12 -23.64
N LYS A 139 17.37 -1.93 -23.55
CA LYS A 139 16.76 -0.60 -23.40
C LYS A 139 15.46 -0.69 -22.60
N LYS A 140 15.44 -0.06 -21.41
CA LYS A 140 14.22 0.34 -20.70
C LYS A 140 14.10 1.87 -20.74
N PRO A 141 12.88 2.44 -20.68
CA PRO A 141 12.73 3.87 -20.47
C PRO A 141 13.34 4.27 -19.12
N ASN A 142 13.92 5.47 -19.07
CA ASN A 142 14.36 6.08 -17.82
C ASN A 142 13.15 6.23 -16.90
N ALA A 143 12.96 5.31 -15.94
CA ALA A 143 11.90 5.47 -14.96
C ALA A 143 12.29 6.57 -13.96
N VAL A 144 11.41 7.55 -13.78
CA VAL A 144 11.54 8.54 -12.69
C VAL A 144 10.99 7.89 -11.43
N ILE A 145 11.78 7.92 -10.35
CA ILE A 145 11.32 7.46 -9.03
C ILE A 145 11.07 8.70 -8.20
N VAL A 146 9.83 8.89 -7.78
CA VAL A 146 9.41 9.94 -6.84
C VAL A 146 9.04 9.28 -5.53
N TYR A 147 9.54 9.82 -4.42
CA TYR A 147 9.17 9.37 -3.08
C TYR A 147 7.88 10.08 -2.65
N GLY A 148 6.83 9.33 -2.33
CA GLY A 148 5.62 9.86 -1.73
C GLY A 148 5.77 9.97 -0.22
N ASP A 149 5.76 11.19 0.31
CA ASP A 149 5.95 11.46 1.74
C ASP A 149 4.69 11.13 2.55
N TYR A 150 4.51 9.84 2.83
CA TYR A 150 3.35 9.33 3.54
C TYR A 150 3.25 9.85 4.98
N ASP A 151 4.39 10.05 5.65
CA ASP A 151 4.44 10.53 7.03
C ASP A 151 3.92 11.98 7.12
N ASN A 152 4.40 12.88 6.25
CA ASN A 152 3.89 14.24 6.23
C ASN A 152 2.44 14.32 5.73
N ALA A 153 2.03 13.45 4.81
CA ALA A 153 0.63 13.34 4.40
C ALA A 153 -0.28 12.96 5.59
N TYR A 154 0.19 12.06 6.47
CA TYR A 154 -0.55 11.65 7.66
C TYR A 154 -0.56 12.75 8.73
N LYS A 155 0.57 13.42 8.96
CA LYS A 155 0.65 14.60 9.84
C LYS A 155 -0.30 15.72 9.37
N PHE A 156 -0.37 15.96 8.06
CA PHE A 156 -1.34 16.90 7.49
C PHE A 156 -2.78 16.48 7.81
N LEU A 157 -3.12 15.19 7.60
CA LEU A 157 -4.44 14.67 7.96
C LEU A 157 -4.76 14.90 9.46
N LEU A 158 -3.81 14.64 10.36
CA LEU A 158 -3.99 14.89 11.79
C LEU A 158 -4.25 16.37 12.11
N GLN A 159 -3.59 17.29 11.40
CA GLN A 159 -3.77 18.73 11.59
C GLN A 159 -5.14 19.22 11.11
N VAL A 160 -5.65 18.67 10.00
CA VAL A 160 -6.90 19.15 9.39
C VAL A 160 -8.14 18.32 9.75
N ALA A 161 -7.97 17.18 10.45
CA ALA A 161 -9.06 16.25 10.75
C ALA A 161 -10.25 16.95 11.44
N THR A 162 -10.01 17.67 12.54
CA THR A 162 -11.08 18.31 13.32
C THR A 162 -11.76 19.44 12.54
N SER A 163 -11.02 20.23 11.76
CA SER A 163 -11.63 21.29 10.93
C SER A 163 -12.46 20.73 9.78
N HIS A 164 -12.20 19.49 9.35
CA HIS A 164 -13.01 18.74 8.39
C HIS A 164 -14.13 17.93 9.05
N GLY A 165 -14.38 18.10 10.35
CA GLY A 165 -15.43 17.41 11.08
C GLY A 165 -15.14 15.94 11.39
N LEU A 166 -13.87 15.52 11.32
CA LEU A 166 -13.45 14.15 11.61
C LEU A 166 -13.10 13.96 13.09
N GLU A 167 -13.64 12.89 13.67
CA GLU A 167 -13.16 12.28 14.90
C GLU A 167 -11.76 11.68 14.67
N ARG A 168 -10.80 12.14 15.46
CA ARG A 168 -9.37 11.88 15.27
C ARG A 168 -8.84 10.81 16.20
N GLU A 169 -9.44 10.63 17.38
CA GLU A 169 -8.88 9.75 18.41
C GLU A 169 -9.52 8.37 18.42
N ARG A 170 -10.81 8.27 18.08
CA ARG A 170 -11.55 7.01 18.13
C ARG A 170 -11.64 6.38 16.75
N ALA A 171 -11.54 5.05 16.69
CA ALA A 171 -11.87 4.28 15.50
C ALA A 171 -13.39 4.14 15.33
N CYS A 172 -13.87 4.15 14.08
CA CYS A 172 -15.28 3.94 13.77
C CYS A 172 -15.74 2.50 14.08
N CYS A 173 -14.95 1.52 13.67
CA CYS A 173 -15.19 0.10 13.89
C CYS A 173 -14.22 -0.44 14.95
N GLY A 174 -14.77 -0.95 16.04
CA GLY A 174 -13.92 -1.45 17.11
C GLY A 174 -14.65 -1.56 18.42
N THR A 175 -13.89 -1.83 19.48
CA THR A 175 -14.43 -1.96 20.82
C THR A 175 -13.39 -1.56 21.87
N GLY A 176 -13.87 -1.02 22.98
CA GLY A 176 -13.08 -0.81 24.19
C GLY A 176 -12.22 0.46 24.23
N GLY A 177 -11.96 0.91 25.47
CA GLY A 177 -10.97 1.94 25.79
C GLY A 177 -11.22 3.33 25.21
N LYS A 178 -10.21 4.19 25.35
CA LYS A 178 -10.22 5.58 24.87
C LYS A 178 -10.34 5.66 23.35
N TYR A 179 -9.65 4.78 22.63
CA TYR A 179 -9.47 4.84 21.17
C TYR A 179 -10.46 3.96 20.38
N ASN A 180 -11.41 3.29 21.05
CA ASN A 180 -12.31 2.31 20.43
C ASN A 180 -11.55 1.20 19.67
N PHE A 181 -10.45 0.72 20.24
CA PHE A 181 -9.56 -0.24 19.60
C PHE A 181 -9.15 -1.31 20.60
N ASN A 182 -9.18 -2.58 20.16
CA ASN A 182 -8.74 -3.72 20.93
C ASN A 182 -8.03 -4.74 20.04
N MET A 183 -6.75 -4.98 20.33
CA MET A 183 -5.89 -5.87 19.55
C MET A 183 -6.38 -7.34 19.49
N THR A 184 -7.17 -7.79 20.46
CA THR A 184 -7.70 -9.17 20.48
C THR A 184 -9.10 -9.28 19.90
N ARG A 185 -9.78 -8.15 19.66
CA ARG A 185 -11.14 -8.06 19.12
C ARG A 185 -11.20 -7.01 18.01
N MET A 186 -10.63 -7.37 16.87
CA MET A 186 -10.54 -6.50 15.68
C MET A 186 -11.89 -6.34 14.97
N CYS A 187 -11.99 -5.29 14.14
CA CYS A 187 -13.14 -5.05 13.27
C CYS A 187 -13.51 -6.29 12.44
N GLY A 188 -14.82 -6.58 12.33
CA GLY A 188 -15.35 -7.80 11.72
C GLY A 188 -15.44 -9.01 12.66
N GLY A 189 -14.88 -8.92 13.87
CA GLY A 189 -15.06 -9.92 14.93
C GLY A 189 -16.45 -9.87 15.57
N ALA A 190 -16.87 -10.99 16.19
CA ALA A 190 -18.17 -11.08 16.85
C ALA A 190 -18.33 -10.02 17.97
N GLY A 191 -19.45 -9.30 17.94
CA GLY A 191 -19.78 -8.24 18.91
C GLY A 191 -18.85 -7.02 18.84
N VAL A 192 -18.19 -6.79 17.72
CA VAL A 192 -17.46 -5.55 17.42
C VAL A 192 -18.38 -4.67 16.59
N GLU A 193 -18.63 -3.45 17.06
CA GLU A 193 -19.59 -2.53 16.46
C GLU A 193 -18.92 -1.60 15.46
N VAL A 194 -19.74 -1.10 14.52
CA VAL A 194 -19.37 -0.08 13.54
C VAL A 194 -20.16 1.18 13.87
N CYS A 195 -19.50 2.33 13.85
CA CYS A 195 -20.14 3.62 14.04
C CYS A 195 -21.22 3.90 12.98
N SER A 196 -22.21 4.74 13.31
CA SER A 196 -23.33 5.03 12.41
C SER A 196 -22.96 5.86 11.18
N ASP A 197 -21.89 6.66 11.28
CA ASP A 197 -21.42 7.54 10.20
C ASP A 197 -19.89 7.48 10.05
N PRO A 198 -19.37 6.56 9.20
CA PRO A 198 -17.94 6.42 8.96
C PRO A 198 -17.27 7.65 8.33
N GLU A 199 -18.02 8.55 7.68
CA GLU A 199 -17.46 9.75 7.03
C GLU A 199 -17.04 10.81 8.06
N ARG A 200 -17.52 10.70 9.31
CA ARG A 200 -17.13 11.58 10.43
C ARG A 200 -15.94 11.05 11.23
N TYR A 201 -15.27 10.00 10.77
CA TYR A 201 -14.12 9.41 11.46
C TYR A 201 -12.89 9.44 10.57
N MET A 202 -11.72 9.69 11.16
CA MET A 202 -10.44 9.57 10.49
C MET A 202 -10.01 8.09 10.40
N SER A 203 -10.11 7.36 11.50
CA SER A 203 -9.70 5.95 11.61
C SER A 203 -10.89 5.01 11.45
N TRP A 204 -10.73 4.00 10.59
CA TRP A 204 -11.71 2.94 10.41
C TRP A 204 -11.66 1.96 11.57
N ASP A 205 -10.50 1.34 11.84
CA ASP A 205 -10.39 0.22 12.79
C ASP A 205 -9.21 0.33 13.77
N GLY A 206 -8.64 1.53 13.91
CA GLY A 206 -7.44 1.78 14.70
C GLY A 206 -6.13 1.54 13.96
N VAL A 207 -6.17 0.91 12.77
CA VAL A 207 -5.00 0.67 11.91
C VAL A 207 -5.16 1.34 10.55
N HIS A 208 -6.34 1.21 9.94
CA HIS A 208 -6.65 1.74 8.62
C HIS A 208 -7.45 3.05 8.71
N LEU A 209 -7.32 3.90 7.70
CA LEU A 209 -8.12 5.11 7.56
C LEU A 209 -9.51 4.80 6.97
N THR A 210 -10.47 5.68 7.24
CA THR A 210 -11.76 5.68 6.55
C THR A 210 -11.62 6.14 5.09
N GLN A 211 -12.71 6.06 4.33
CA GLN A 211 -12.75 6.59 2.96
C GLN A 211 -12.40 8.08 2.92
N GLN A 212 -12.93 8.85 3.87
CA GLN A 212 -12.69 10.29 4.00
C GLN A 212 -11.25 10.59 4.42
N GLY A 213 -10.69 9.85 5.39
CA GLY A 213 -9.29 9.97 5.78
C GLY A 213 -8.34 9.72 4.60
N TYR A 214 -8.54 8.60 3.88
CA TYR A 214 -7.75 8.31 2.68
C TYR A 214 -7.95 9.34 1.56
N LYS A 215 -9.15 9.93 1.41
CA LYS A 215 -9.41 10.96 0.38
C LYS A 215 -8.57 12.21 0.60
N ILE A 216 -8.54 12.73 1.84
CA ILE A 216 -7.77 13.93 2.19
C ILE A 216 -6.27 13.66 1.98
N MET A 217 -5.80 12.53 2.49
CA MET A 217 -4.39 12.15 2.43
C MET A 217 -3.92 11.87 0.99
N ALA A 218 -4.74 11.21 0.17
CA ALA A 218 -4.45 10.96 -1.24
C ALA A 218 -4.36 12.26 -2.05
N ALA A 219 -5.25 13.23 -1.80
CA ALA A 219 -5.19 14.53 -2.46
C ALA A 219 -3.89 15.29 -2.12
N TRP A 220 -3.46 15.25 -0.86
CA TRP A 220 -2.19 15.83 -0.45
C TRP A 220 -1.01 15.15 -1.15
N LEU A 221 -0.98 13.81 -1.17
CA LEU A 221 0.08 13.04 -1.82
C LEU A 221 0.16 13.33 -3.32
N VAL A 222 -0.98 13.32 -4.02
CA VAL A 222 -1.05 13.63 -5.46
C VAL A 222 -0.46 15.01 -5.73
N ASN A 223 -0.89 16.04 -4.99
CA ASN A 223 -0.37 17.39 -5.17
C ASN A 223 1.14 17.51 -4.90
N ASN A 224 1.68 16.70 -3.98
CA ASN A 224 3.09 16.70 -3.67
C ASN A 224 3.93 15.93 -4.71
N ILE A 225 3.45 14.79 -5.22
CA ILE A 225 4.22 13.96 -6.15
C ILE A 225 4.09 14.40 -7.61
N PHE A 226 2.92 14.93 -8.02
CA PHE A 226 2.62 15.25 -9.42
C PHE A 226 3.63 16.22 -10.07
N PRO A 227 4.06 17.32 -9.41
CA PRO A 227 5.06 18.22 -9.99
C PRO A 227 6.41 17.56 -10.28
N HIS A 228 6.69 16.40 -9.68
CA HIS A 228 7.91 15.64 -9.89
C HIS A 228 7.75 14.48 -10.88
N LEU A 229 6.52 14.19 -11.32
CA LEU A 229 6.26 13.25 -12.40
C LEU A 229 6.46 13.99 -13.73
N LEU A 230 7.27 13.44 -14.63
CA LEU A 230 7.45 13.96 -15.99
C LEU A 230 6.25 13.62 -16.89
N CYS A 231 5.05 13.83 -16.39
CA CYS A 231 3.82 13.59 -17.15
C CYS A 231 3.58 14.81 -18.04
N HIS A 232 3.78 14.65 -19.35
CA HIS A 232 3.22 15.56 -20.34
C HIS A 232 1.77 15.13 -20.58
N ILE A 233 0.81 15.92 -20.10
CA ILE A 233 -0.62 15.74 -20.37
C ILE A 233 -0.94 16.37 -21.74
#